data_AF-A0A6I8SLD2-F1
#
_entry.id   AF-A0A6I8SLD2-F1
#
_cell.length_a   1.000
_cell.length_b   1.000
_cell.length_c   1.000
_cell.angle_alpha   90.00
_cell.angle_beta   90.00
_cell.angle_gamma   90.00
#
_symmetry.space_group_name_H-M   'P 1'
#
loop_
_entity.id
_entity.type
_entity.pdbx_description
1 polymer ?
#
loop_
_entity_poly.entity_id
_entity_poly.type
_entity_poly.pdbx_seq_one_letter_code
_entity_poly.pdbx_strand_id
1 'polypeptide(L)'
;MADETLFELLHMEMVSHVYEHVEEDEEDHGKHTRVLEGMGFRVGQGLIERLTKDSPSFKDDLEVVKFVCKDFWTILFKKQIDNLRTNHQGTYVLQDNRFMLLTQLSSSKQYLEEAPKFLPYTCGLIKGALSNLGISCTVSAEVVVMPACEYFLLSDSIWYQIVVEILSSCISLIFLLLNSYCKGNSMLNSLVKRNKCLTENYLSLHRSAVYLHVQGSLIIQF
;
A
#
# COMPACT_ATOMS: atom_id res chain seq x y z
N MET A 1 -1.93 -17.11 -25.68
CA MET A 1 -0.99 -16.68 -26.72
C MET A 1 -1.38 -15.34 -27.36
N ALA A 2 -2.45 -15.23 -28.19
CA ALA A 2 -2.78 -13.94 -28.82
C ALA A 2 -3.32 -12.87 -27.84
N ASP A 3 -4.04 -13.28 -26.80
CA ASP A 3 -4.64 -12.35 -25.84
C ASP A 3 -3.61 -11.78 -24.83
N GLU A 4 -2.67 -12.62 -24.37
CA GLU A 4 -1.60 -12.22 -23.43
C GLU A 4 -0.66 -11.20 -24.05
N THR A 5 -0.26 -11.42 -25.30
CA THR A 5 0.62 -10.52 -26.04
C THR A 5 -0.02 -9.16 -26.27
N LEU A 6 -1.34 -9.08 -26.45
CA LEU A 6 -2.06 -7.80 -26.54
C LEU A 6 -2.00 -7.02 -25.23
N PHE A 7 -2.20 -7.68 -24.09
CA PHE A 7 -2.10 -7.04 -22.78
C PHE A 7 -0.68 -6.56 -22.49
N GLU A 8 0.34 -7.36 -22.79
CA GLU A 8 1.75 -6.96 -22.63
C GLU A 8 2.11 -5.74 -23.48
N LEU A 9 1.70 -5.73 -24.76
CA LEU A 9 1.94 -4.59 -25.67
C LEU A 9 1.17 -3.34 -25.24
N LEU A 10 -0.09 -3.50 -24.83
CA LEU A 10 -0.88 -2.39 -24.30
C LEU A 10 -0.24 -1.81 -23.04
N HIS A 11 0.20 -2.67 -22.11
CA HIS A 11 0.86 -2.22 -20.89
C HIS A 11 2.16 -1.47 -21.19
N MET A 12 2.98 -1.97 -22.12
CA MET A 12 4.20 -1.29 -22.57
C MET A 12 3.88 0.10 -23.13
N GLU A 13 2.88 0.21 -24.00
CA GLU A 13 2.45 1.48 -24.58
C GLU A 13 1.89 2.44 -23.52
N MET A 14 1.10 1.94 -22.56
CA MET A 14 0.59 2.74 -21.45
C MET A 14 1.71 3.34 -20.61
N VAL A 15 2.75 2.55 -20.31
CA VAL A 15 3.92 3.04 -19.58
C VAL A 15 4.65 4.08 -20.42
N SER A 16 4.96 3.82 -21.69
CA SER A 16 5.63 4.80 -22.57
C SER A 16 4.85 6.12 -22.64
N HIS A 17 3.55 6.05 -22.89
CA HIS A 17 2.68 7.21 -23.00
C HIS A 17 2.66 8.05 -21.71
N VAL A 18 2.54 7.42 -20.54
CA VAL A 18 2.53 8.13 -19.26
C VAL A 18 3.87 8.80 -18.98
N TYR A 19 4.99 8.18 -19.34
CA TYR A 19 6.32 8.77 -19.11
C TYR A 19 6.72 9.82 -20.17
N GLU A 20 6.15 9.78 -21.38
CA GLU A 20 6.41 10.78 -22.43
C GLU A 20 5.55 12.05 -22.29
N HIS A 21 4.31 11.93 -21.79
CA HIS A 21 3.33 13.03 -21.83
C HIS A 21 2.99 13.65 -20.49
N VAL A 22 3.38 13.05 -19.37
CA VAL A 22 3.22 13.68 -18.06
C VAL A 22 4.50 14.47 -17.78
N GLU A 23 4.39 15.80 -17.74
CA GLU A 23 5.54 16.65 -17.43
C GLU A 23 6.08 16.34 -16.03
N GLU A 24 7.40 16.10 -15.94
CA GLU A 24 8.14 16.03 -14.68
C GLU A 24 8.22 17.44 -14.08
N ASP A 25 7.17 17.81 -13.33
CA ASP A 25 7.28 18.93 -12.40
C ASP A 25 8.25 18.49 -11.29
N GLU A 26 9.33 19.25 -11.00
CA GLU A 26 10.33 18.91 -9.96
C GLU A 26 9.69 18.65 -8.56
N GLU A 27 8.47 19.13 -8.34
CA GLU A 27 7.71 18.95 -7.10
C GLU A 27 6.91 17.63 -7.02
N ASP A 28 6.67 16.90 -8.14
CA ASP A 28 5.83 15.70 -8.14
C ASP A 28 6.43 14.49 -8.90
N HIS A 29 7.60 14.02 -8.45
CA HIS A 29 8.22 12.77 -8.93
C HIS A 29 7.31 11.51 -8.83
N GLY A 30 6.17 11.58 -8.12
CA GLY A 30 5.21 10.48 -7.99
C GLY A 30 4.06 10.49 -8.99
N LYS A 31 3.96 11.50 -9.87
CA LYS A 31 2.81 11.73 -10.74
C LYS A 31 2.56 10.56 -11.71
N HIS A 32 3.60 10.09 -12.40
CA HIS A 32 3.52 8.94 -13.31
C HIS A 32 3.03 7.68 -12.60
N THR A 33 3.62 7.39 -11.43
CA THR A 33 3.26 6.25 -10.58
C THR A 33 1.78 6.29 -10.21
N ARG A 34 1.27 7.45 -9.77
CA ARG A 34 -0.14 7.60 -9.37
C ARG A 34 -1.10 7.41 -10.54
N VAL A 35 -0.74 7.87 -11.74
CA VAL A 35 -1.56 7.69 -12.94
C VAL A 35 -1.67 6.21 -13.32
N LEU A 36 -0.54 5.51 -13.41
CA LEU A 36 -0.51 4.08 -13.72
C LEU A 36 -1.19 3.24 -12.62
N GLU A 37 -0.91 3.53 -11.36
CA GLU A 37 -1.58 2.89 -10.22
C GLU A 37 -3.09 3.14 -10.24
N GLY A 38 -3.53 4.36 -10.55
CA GLY A 38 -4.95 4.70 -10.65
C GLY A 38 -5.67 3.95 -11.78
N MET A 39 -5.01 3.78 -12.92
CA MET A 39 -5.54 2.93 -14.01
C MET A 39 -5.67 1.48 -13.55
N GLY A 40 -4.62 0.93 -12.96
CA GLY A 40 -4.61 -0.43 -12.42
C GLY A 40 -5.67 -0.63 -11.34
N PHE A 41 -5.86 0.35 -10.45
CA PHE A 41 -6.85 0.32 -9.37
C PHE A 41 -8.26 0.09 -9.89
N ARG A 42 -8.67 0.86 -10.90
CA ARG A 42 -10.00 0.73 -11.51
C ARG A 42 -10.20 -0.62 -12.17
N VAL A 43 -9.17 -1.13 -12.86
CA VAL A 43 -9.21 -2.46 -13.49
C VAL A 43 -9.28 -3.56 -12.44
N GLY A 44 -8.49 -3.46 -11.37
CA GLY A 44 -8.47 -4.40 -10.25
C GLY A 44 -9.82 -4.53 -9.57
N GLN A 45 -10.48 -3.41 -9.29
CA GLN A 45 -11.85 -3.39 -8.75
C GLN A 45 -12.83 -4.12 -9.68
N GLY A 46 -12.89 -3.73 -10.96
CA GLY A 46 -13.84 -4.32 -11.91
C GLY A 46 -13.57 -5.79 -12.25
N LEU A 47 -12.32 -6.26 -12.10
CA LEU A 47 -11.99 -7.68 -12.22
C LEU A 47 -12.46 -8.45 -10.99
N ILE A 48 -12.12 -7.99 -9.79
CA ILE A 48 -12.44 -8.74 -8.57
C ILE A 48 -13.95 -8.88 -8.36
N GLU A 49 -14.74 -7.85 -8.66
CA GLU A 49 -16.22 -7.91 -8.63
C GLU A 49 -16.78 -9.08 -9.44
N ARG A 50 -16.20 -9.34 -10.62
CA ARG A 50 -16.62 -10.45 -11.49
C ARG A 50 -16.16 -11.79 -10.95
N LEU A 51 -14.95 -11.84 -10.38
CA LEU A 51 -14.32 -13.07 -9.92
C LEU A 51 -14.87 -13.59 -8.59
N THR A 52 -15.38 -12.70 -7.74
CA THR A 52 -15.91 -13.08 -6.43
C THR A 52 -17.43 -13.08 -6.37
N LYS A 53 -18.12 -12.84 -7.50
CA LYS A 53 -19.58 -12.77 -7.57
C LYS A 53 -20.29 -13.99 -6.97
N ASP A 54 -19.76 -15.18 -7.24
CA ASP A 54 -20.31 -16.46 -6.78
C ASP A 54 -19.40 -17.15 -5.74
N SER A 55 -18.42 -16.43 -5.21
CA SER A 55 -17.46 -16.96 -4.25
C SER A 55 -18.00 -16.89 -2.82
N PRO A 56 -17.69 -17.88 -1.96
CA PRO A 56 -18.03 -17.79 -0.55
C PRO A 56 -17.34 -16.59 0.10
N SER A 57 -17.96 -16.03 1.13
CA SER A 57 -17.39 -14.95 1.92
C SER A 57 -16.03 -15.36 2.51
N PHE A 58 -15.05 -14.47 2.40
CA PHE A 58 -13.74 -14.64 3.03
C PHE A 58 -13.85 -14.50 4.55
N LYS A 59 -13.11 -15.31 5.30
CA LYS A 59 -13.15 -15.29 6.78
C LYS A 59 -12.22 -14.26 7.39
N ASP A 60 -11.07 -14.04 6.77
CA ASP A 60 -10.04 -13.13 7.23
C ASP A 60 -9.24 -12.53 6.07
N ASP A 61 -8.44 -11.50 6.37
CA ASP A 61 -7.60 -10.81 5.39
C ASP A 61 -6.60 -11.75 4.71
N LEU A 62 -6.14 -12.79 5.41
CA LEU A 62 -5.16 -13.74 4.88
C LEU A 62 -5.79 -14.63 3.80
N GLU A 63 -7.04 -15.05 3.94
CA GLU A 63 -7.79 -15.77 2.90
C GLU A 63 -7.96 -14.89 1.65
N VAL A 64 -8.24 -13.60 1.82
CA VAL A 64 -8.31 -12.65 0.71
C VAL A 64 -6.96 -12.53 -0.01
N VAL A 65 -5.86 -12.32 0.73
CA VAL A 65 -4.52 -12.22 0.13
C VAL A 65 -4.13 -13.54 -0.58
N LYS A 66 -4.50 -14.70 -0.02
CA LYS A 66 -4.29 -16.00 -0.69
C LYS A 66 -5.09 -16.13 -1.99
N PHE A 67 -6.33 -15.64 -2.02
CA PHE A 67 -7.12 -15.59 -3.25
C PHE A 67 -6.47 -14.69 -4.30
N VAL A 68 -5.94 -13.53 -3.88
CA VAL A 68 -5.18 -12.65 -4.77
C VAL A 68 -3.94 -13.36 -5.34
N CYS A 69 -3.18 -14.06 -4.50
CA CYS A 69 -1.97 -14.79 -4.90
C CYS A 69 -2.24 -15.96 -5.85
N LYS A 70 -3.41 -16.58 -5.74
CA LYS A 70 -3.76 -17.80 -6.47
C LYS A 70 -4.66 -17.48 -7.66
N ASP A 71 -5.91 -17.15 -7.41
CA ASP A 71 -6.95 -17.02 -8.42
C ASP A 71 -6.75 -15.73 -9.23
N PHE A 72 -6.65 -14.58 -8.57
CA PHE A 72 -6.51 -13.29 -9.24
C PHE A 72 -5.21 -13.23 -10.09
N TRP A 73 -4.08 -13.64 -9.50
CA TRP A 73 -2.80 -13.70 -10.23
C TRP A 73 -2.84 -14.68 -11.40
N THR A 74 -3.49 -15.85 -11.24
CA THR A 74 -3.61 -16.83 -12.33
C THR A 74 -4.45 -16.29 -13.48
N ILE A 75 -5.47 -15.48 -13.20
CA ILE A 75 -6.30 -14.91 -14.26
C ILE A 75 -5.50 -13.88 -15.08
N LEU A 76 -4.75 -13.02 -14.39
CA LEU A 76 -3.94 -11.96 -15.00
C LEU A 76 -2.71 -12.51 -15.74
N PHE A 77 -1.92 -13.36 -15.08
CA PHE A 77 -0.58 -13.75 -15.54
C PHE A 77 -0.42 -15.23 -15.82
N LYS A 78 -1.51 -16.03 -15.75
CA LYS A 78 -1.53 -17.48 -15.99
C LYS A 78 -0.59 -18.29 -15.08
N LYS A 79 -0.22 -17.71 -13.93
CA LYS A 79 0.58 -18.33 -12.87
C LYS A 79 0.11 -17.85 -11.51
N GLN A 80 0.48 -18.57 -10.46
CA GLN A 80 0.33 -18.13 -9.08
C GLN A 80 1.57 -17.32 -8.66
N ILE A 81 1.42 -16.52 -7.61
CA ILE A 81 2.56 -15.93 -6.90
C ILE A 81 3.47 -17.06 -6.37
N ASP A 82 4.78 -16.90 -6.55
CA ASP A 82 5.76 -17.93 -6.20
C ASP A 82 5.95 -18.05 -4.68
N ASN A 83 5.94 -16.91 -3.97
CA ASN A 83 6.11 -16.89 -2.52
C ASN A 83 5.23 -15.80 -1.87
N LEU A 84 4.51 -16.17 -0.81
CA LEU A 84 3.76 -15.26 0.04
C LEU A 84 4.38 -15.29 1.44
N ARG A 85 4.93 -14.16 1.88
CA ARG A 85 5.42 -13.95 3.24
C ARG A 85 4.47 -13.02 3.98
N THR A 86 4.28 -13.24 5.29
CA THR A 86 3.48 -12.36 6.14
C THR A 86 4.02 -12.34 7.57
N ASN A 87 3.83 -11.22 8.26
CA ASN A 87 4.08 -11.12 9.71
C ASN A 87 2.83 -11.41 10.55
N HIS A 88 1.70 -11.80 9.93
CA HIS A 88 0.39 -11.97 10.57
C HIS A 88 -0.15 -10.72 11.29
N GLN A 89 0.50 -9.57 11.12
CA GLN A 89 0.13 -8.28 11.68
C GLN A 89 -0.30 -7.31 10.58
N GLY A 90 -0.70 -7.83 9.41
CA GLY A 90 -1.20 -7.06 8.26
C GLY A 90 -0.13 -6.58 7.27
N THR A 91 1.11 -7.08 7.38
CA THR A 91 2.14 -6.93 6.33
C THR A 91 2.23 -8.22 5.51
N TYR A 92 2.22 -8.07 4.20
CA TYR A 92 2.37 -9.18 3.26
C TYR A 92 3.41 -8.83 2.20
N VAL A 93 4.16 -9.84 1.75
CA VAL A 93 5.12 -9.71 0.64
C VAL A 93 4.85 -10.82 -0.36
N LEU A 94 4.49 -10.42 -1.57
CA LEU A 94 4.14 -11.30 -2.69
C LEU A 94 5.30 -11.27 -3.68
N GLN A 95 5.97 -12.41 -3.87
CA GLN A 95 7.13 -12.52 -4.75
C GLN A 95 6.74 -13.25 -6.04
N ASP A 96 7.04 -12.63 -7.18
CA ASP A 96 6.97 -13.24 -8.48
C ASP A 96 8.39 -13.35 -9.06
N ASN A 97 8.88 -14.57 -9.28
CA ASN A 97 10.24 -14.83 -9.75
C ASN A 97 10.43 -14.61 -11.26
N ARG A 98 9.34 -14.58 -12.03
CA ARG A 98 9.36 -14.40 -13.48
C ARG A 98 8.16 -13.57 -13.89
N PHE A 99 8.21 -12.29 -13.52
CA PHE A 99 7.08 -11.41 -13.72
C PHE A 99 6.93 -11.07 -15.20
N MET A 100 5.80 -11.48 -15.79
CA MET A 100 5.54 -11.44 -17.23
C MET A 100 5.88 -10.09 -17.88
N LEU A 101 5.44 -8.98 -17.26
CA LEU A 101 5.64 -7.64 -17.81
C LEU A 101 7.11 -7.18 -17.81
N LEU A 102 7.97 -7.83 -17.01
CA LEU A 102 9.42 -7.59 -17.01
C LEU A 102 10.18 -8.55 -17.92
N THR A 103 9.60 -9.69 -18.32
CA THR A 103 10.29 -10.67 -19.17
C THR A 103 10.58 -10.17 -20.58
N GLN A 104 9.84 -9.16 -21.05
CA GLN A 104 10.07 -8.50 -22.34
C GLN A 104 11.28 -7.55 -22.31
N LEU A 105 11.73 -7.13 -21.12
CA LEU A 105 12.92 -6.31 -20.97
C LEU A 105 14.16 -7.19 -20.94
N SER A 106 15.25 -6.75 -21.58
CA SER A 106 16.49 -7.52 -21.55
C SER A 106 17.02 -7.63 -20.12
N SER A 107 17.61 -8.77 -19.77
CA SER A 107 18.21 -9.02 -18.44
C SER A 107 19.49 -8.21 -18.16
N SER A 108 19.78 -7.21 -18.99
CA SER A 108 20.97 -6.35 -18.87
C SER A 108 20.77 -5.32 -17.75
N LYS A 109 21.85 -4.97 -17.05
CA LYS A 109 21.84 -3.94 -15.98
C LYS A 109 21.28 -2.59 -16.44
N GLN A 110 21.33 -2.31 -17.74
CA GLN A 110 20.80 -1.11 -18.37
C GLN A 110 19.30 -0.90 -18.13
N TYR A 111 18.52 -1.97 -17.91
CA TYR A 111 17.07 -1.86 -17.70
C TYR A 111 16.65 -1.85 -16.23
N LEU A 112 17.60 -1.91 -15.29
CA LEU A 112 17.26 -1.90 -13.86
C LEU A 112 16.69 -0.55 -13.40
N GLU A 113 17.07 0.56 -14.03
CA GLU A 113 16.51 1.89 -13.74
C GLU A 113 15.12 2.09 -14.37
N GLU A 114 14.85 1.40 -15.48
CA GLU A 114 13.59 1.49 -16.22
C GLU A 114 12.55 0.47 -15.73
N ALA A 115 12.98 -0.70 -15.25
CA ALA A 115 12.11 -1.79 -14.83
C ALA A 115 11.08 -1.41 -13.74
N PRO A 116 11.40 -0.56 -12.74
CA PRO A 116 10.41 -0.12 -11.74
C PRO A 116 9.21 0.61 -12.35
N LYS A 117 9.35 1.22 -13.53
CA LYS A 117 8.26 1.95 -14.23
C LYS A 117 7.10 1.03 -14.65
N PHE A 118 7.35 -0.27 -14.74
CA PHE A 118 6.37 -1.28 -15.17
C PHE A 118 5.56 -1.91 -14.02
N LEU A 119 5.88 -1.57 -12.78
CA LEU A 119 5.23 -2.14 -11.59
C LEU A 119 3.97 -1.38 -11.10
N PRO A 120 3.89 -0.04 -11.18
CA PRO A 120 2.79 0.73 -10.60
C PRO A 120 1.40 0.32 -11.06
N TYR A 121 1.23 -0.04 -12.34
CA TYR A 121 -0.04 -0.55 -12.84
C TYR A 121 -0.50 -1.80 -12.09
N THR A 122 0.41 -2.75 -11.86
CA THR A 122 0.11 -3.97 -11.12
C THR A 122 -0.09 -3.72 -9.62
N CYS A 123 0.62 -2.73 -9.04
CA CYS A 123 0.30 -2.25 -7.68
C CYS A 123 -1.15 -1.79 -7.59
N GLY A 124 -1.59 -1.01 -8.59
CA GLY A 124 -2.97 -0.59 -8.74
C GLY A 124 -3.94 -1.76 -8.81
N LEU A 125 -3.69 -2.75 -9.68
CA LEU A 125 -4.53 -3.95 -9.81
C LEU A 125 -4.76 -4.65 -8.47
N ILE A 126 -3.68 -4.88 -7.71
CA ILE A 126 -3.75 -5.52 -6.39
C ILE A 126 -4.53 -4.63 -5.42
N LYS A 127 -4.21 -3.34 -5.35
CA LYS A 127 -4.86 -2.38 -4.43
C LYS A 127 -6.36 -2.26 -4.70
N GLY A 128 -6.77 -2.20 -5.97
CA GLY A 128 -8.17 -2.15 -6.37
C GLY A 128 -8.91 -3.43 -6.01
N ALA A 129 -8.30 -4.59 -6.26
CA ALA A 129 -8.87 -5.87 -5.87
C ALA A 129 -9.07 -5.97 -4.35
N LEU A 130 -8.06 -5.63 -3.56
CA LEU A 130 -8.13 -5.67 -2.09
C LEU A 130 -9.15 -4.67 -1.54
N SER A 131 -9.19 -3.45 -2.08
CA SER A 131 -10.15 -2.41 -1.67
C SER A 131 -11.59 -2.87 -1.84
N ASN A 132 -11.92 -3.52 -2.96
CA ASN A 132 -13.29 -4.01 -3.20
C ASN A 132 -13.64 -5.25 -2.35
N LEU A 133 -12.63 -5.98 -1.84
CA LEU A 133 -12.80 -7.05 -0.87
C LEU A 133 -12.79 -6.55 0.59
N GLY A 134 -12.76 -5.23 0.81
CA GLY A 134 -12.85 -4.61 2.14
C GLY A 134 -11.51 -4.41 2.85
N ILE A 135 -10.38 -4.65 2.17
CA ILE A 135 -9.04 -4.45 2.74
C ILE A 135 -8.44 -3.17 2.21
N SER A 136 -8.31 -2.16 3.09
CA SER A 136 -7.57 -0.94 2.77
C SER A 136 -6.09 -1.14 3.06
N CYS A 137 -5.26 -1.05 2.02
CA CYS A 137 -3.82 -1.19 2.15
C CYS A 137 -3.07 -0.32 1.14
N THR A 138 -1.85 0.02 1.52
CA THR A 138 -0.87 0.60 0.61
C THR A 138 -0.10 -0.52 -0.07
N VAL A 139 0.04 -0.43 -1.39
CA VAL A 139 0.78 -1.39 -2.21
C VAL A 139 2.02 -0.71 -2.78
N SER A 140 3.18 -1.31 -2.58
CA SER A 140 4.44 -0.86 -3.16
C SER A 140 5.13 -2.04 -3.82
N ALA A 141 6.02 -1.79 -4.78
CA ALA A 141 6.71 -2.87 -5.47
C ALA A 141 8.16 -2.51 -5.78
N GLU A 142 9.00 -3.54 -5.81
CA GLU A 142 10.40 -3.40 -6.17
C GLU A 142 10.86 -4.54 -7.07
N VAL A 143 11.86 -4.25 -7.90
CA VAL A 143 12.55 -5.26 -8.71
C VAL A 143 13.68 -5.83 -7.87
N VAL A 144 13.62 -7.12 -7.54
CA VAL A 144 14.68 -7.79 -6.75
C VAL A 144 15.87 -8.09 -7.65
N VAL A 145 15.59 -8.76 -8.77
CA VAL A 145 16.56 -9.11 -9.81
C VAL A 145 15.76 -9.38 -11.07
N MET A 146 16.12 -8.83 -12.23
CA MET A 146 15.35 -9.08 -13.44
C MET A 146 15.22 -10.58 -13.76
N PRO A 147 14.02 -11.13 -14.03
CA PRO A 147 12.69 -10.49 -14.11
C PRO A 147 11.81 -10.68 -12.85
N ALA A 148 12.41 -10.96 -11.70
CA ALA A 148 11.75 -11.12 -10.41
C ALA A 148 11.43 -9.77 -9.73
N CYS A 149 10.23 -9.69 -9.15
CA CYS A 149 9.76 -8.55 -8.38
C CYS A 149 9.03 -8.97 -7.10
N GLU A 150 8.97 -8.06 -6.14
CA GLU A 150 8.22 -8.22 -4.90
C GLU A 150 7.20 -7.09 -4.75
N TYR A 151 5.97 -7.44 -4.33
CA TYR A 151 4.90 -6.52 -3.99
C TYR A 151 4.67 -6.55 -2.47
N PHE A 152 4.80 -5.39 -1.84
CA PHE A 152 4.59 -5.18 -0.41
C PHE A 152 3.17 -4.65 -0.18
N LEU A 153 2.39 -5.35 0.64
CA LEU A 153 1.08 -4.92 1.08
C LEU A 153 1.17 -4.53 2.55
N LEU A 154 0.80 -3.29 2.83
CA LEU A 154 0.78 -2.73 4.18
C LEU A 154 -0.65 -2.30 4.50
N SER A 155 -1.33 -3.07 5.34
CA SER A 155 -2.69 -2.71 5.81
C SER A 155 -2.67 -1.35 6.51
N ASP A 156 -3.64 -0.49 6.21
CA ASP A 156 -3.68 0.89 6.73
C ASP A 156 -3.81 0.93 8.26
N SER A 157 -4.32 -0.14 8.88
CA SER A 157 -4.35 -0.30 10.34
C SER A 157 -2.96 -0.22 10.98
N ILE A 158 -1.91 -0.64 10.26
CA ILE A 158 -0.52 -0.59 10.72
C ILE A 158 0.06 0.81 10.52
N TRP A 159 -0.27 1.47 9.41
CA TRP A 159 0.16 2.84 9.17
C TRP A 159 -0.30 3.75 10.29
N TYR A 160 -1.55 3.62 10.73
CA TYR A 160 -2.04 4.35 11.90
C TYR A 160 -1.29 3.99 13.18
N GLN A 161 -0.98 2.71 13.42
CA GLN A 161 -0.20 2.30 14.61
C GLN A 161 1.22 2.89 14.59
N ILE A 162 1.94 2.77 13.48
CA ILE A 162 3.30 3.31 13.31
C ILE A 162 3.30 4.83 13.46
N VAL A 163 2.36 5.53 12.81
CA VAL A 163 2.25 6.98 12.90
C VAL A 163 1.97 7.42 14.35
N VAL A 164 1.07 6.72 15.06
CA VAL A 164 0.78 6.99 16.47
C VAL A 164 2.00 6.73 17.36
N GLU A 165 2.76 5.66 17.13
CA GLU A 165 3.97 5.35 17.90
C GLU A 165 5.09 6.38 17.66
N ILE A 166 5.31 6.78 16.40
CA ILE A 166 6.29 7.82 16.05
C ILE A 166 5.88 9.16 16.66
N LEU A 167 4.61 9.58 16.49
CA LEU A 167 4.10 10.81 17.10
C LEU A 167 4.23 10.78 18.63
N SER A 168 3.86 9.66 19.27
CA SER A 168 4.00 9.49 20.73
C SER A 168 5.46 9.59 21.18
N SER A 169 6.39 9.04 20.40
CA SER A 169 7.82 9.11 20.68
C SER A 169 8.38 10.53 20.52
N CYS A 170 8.00 11.22 19.43
CA CYS A 170 8.38 12.60 19.18
C CYS A 170 7.83 13.56 20.26
N ILE A 171 6.56 13.40 20.64
CA ILE A 171 5.95 14.19 21.72
C ILE A 171 6.70 13.95 23.04
N SER A 172 7.02 12.70 23.36
CA SER A 172 7.78 12.35 24.56
C SER A 172 9.18 12.99 24.59
N LEU A 173 9.87 13.01 23.44
CA LEU A 173 11.18 13.66 23.30
C LEU A 173 11.07 15.18 23.46
N ILE A 174 10.06 15.81 22.86
CA ILE A 174 9.78 17.25 23.03
C ILE A 174 9.52 17.56 24.50
N PHE A 175 8.75 16.73 25.22
CA PHE A 175 8.54 16.90 26.67
C PHE A 175 9.82 16.79 27.49
N LEU A 176 10.72 15.86 27.15
CA LEU A 176 12.00 15.70 27.83
C LEU A 176 12.93 16.90 27.56
N LEU A 177 12.99 17.37 26.31
CA LEU A 177 13.75 18.56 25.94
C LEU A 177 13.22 19.81 26.63
N LEU A 178 11.90 20.00 26.66
CA LEU A 178 11.25 21.10 27.39
C LEU A 178 11.55 21.01 28.89
N ASN A 179 11.45 19.83 29.53
CA ASN A 179 11.79 19.66 30.94
C ASN A 179 13.28 19.91 31.24
N SER A 180 14.18 19.52 30.33
CA SER A 180 15.61 19.79 30.44
C SER A 180 15.91 21.29 30.35
N TYR A 181 15.27 21.98 29.40
CA TYR A 181 15.41 23.43 29.20
C TYR A 181 14.77 24.25 30.33
N CYS A 182 13.69 23.75 30.93
CA CYS A 182 12.91 24.46 31.95
C CYS A 182 13.36 24.19 33.39
N LYS A 183 14.45 23.45 33.62
CA LYS A 183 15.05 23.27 34.95
C LYS A 183 15.39 24.64 35.56
N GLY A 184 14.49 25.13 36.43
CA GLY A 184 14.64 26.39 37.17
C GLY A 184 13.54 27.43 36.94
N ASN A 185 12.57 27.22 36.04
CA ASN A 185 11.54 28.22 35.73
C ASN A 185 10.10 27.73 36.06
N SER A 186 9.51 28.28 37.13
CA SER A 186 8.24 27.80 37.71
C SER A 186 7.02 27.98 36.80
N MET A 187 7.03 29.00 35.93
CA MET A 187 5.94 29.26 34.98
C MET A 187 5.88 28.21 33.86
N LEU A 188 7.05 27.81 33.34
CA LEU A 188 7.16 26.81 32.28
C LEU A 188 6.77 25.41 32.78
N ASN A 189 7.07 25.08 34.04
CA ASN A 189 6.62 23.81 34.64
C ASN A 189 5.09 23.67 34.72
N SER A 190 4.36 24.78 34.89
CA SER A 190 2.88 24.80 34.86
C SER A 190 2.34 24.56 33.45
N LEU A 191 3.00 25.15 32.43
CA LEU A 191 2.67 24.93 31.01
C LEU A 191 2.96 23.50 30.56
N VAL A 192 4.08 22.92 30.99
CA VAL A 192 4.42 21.51 30.72
C VAL A 192 3.39 20.56 31.35
N LYS A 193 2.94 20.83 32.60
CA LYS A 193 1.86 20.04 33.23
C LYS A 193 0.52 20.15 32.50
N ARG A 194 0.14 21.35 32.03
CA ARG A 194 -1.09 21.54 31.24
C ARG A 194 -1.02 20.82 29.89
N ASN A 195 0.12 20.91 29.20
CA ASN A 195 0.33 20.19 27.93
C ASN A 195 0.30 18.67 28.13
N LYS A 196 0.89 18.13 29.22
CA LYS A 196 0.82 16.69 29.52
C LYS A 196 -0.62 16.20 29.65
N CYS A 197 -1.46 16.94 30.37
CA CYS A 197 -2.90 16.66 30.51
C CYS A 197 -3.65 16.76 29.18
N LEU A 198 -3.34 17.75 28.33
CA LEU A 198 -3.92 17.89 26.98
C LEU A 198 -3.50 16.75 26.06
N THR A 199 -2.25 16.27 26.17
CA THR A 199 -1.76 15.15 25.35
C THR A 199 -2.41 13.83 25.76
N GLU A 200 -2.54 13.58 27.07
CA GLU A 200 -3.23 12.39 27.60
C GLU A 200 -4.74 12.42 27.24
N ASN A 201 -5.37 13.60 27.27
CA ASN A 201 -6.76 13.77 26.83
C ASN A 201 -6.90 13.63 25.30
N TYR A 202 -5.96 14.13 24.51
CA TYR A 202 -5.98 13.95 23.05
C TYR A 202 -5.80 12.47 22.68
N LEU A 203 -4.87 11.76 23.33
CA LEU A 203 -4.68 10.32 23.15
C LEU A 203 -5.89 9.50 23.60
N SER A 204 -6.61 9.92 24.65
CA SER A 204 -7.82 9.22 25.11
C SER A 204 -9.04 9.51 24.22
N LEU A 205 -9.23 10.74 23.76
CA LEU A 205 -10.23 11.13 22.76
C LEU A 205 -9.94 10.48 21.41
N HIS A 206 -8.69 10.38 20.99
CA HIS A 206 -8.30 9.71 19.75
C HIS A 206 -8.46 8.19 19.85
N ARG A 207 -8.11 7.56 20.99
CA ARG A 207 -8.44 6.14 21.24
C ARG A 207 -9.95 5.89 21.19
N SER A 208 -10.75 6.81 21.72
CA SER A 208 -12.21 6.73 21.69
C SER A 208 -12.77 6.95 20.27
N ALA A 209 -12.19 7.87 19.50
CA ALA A 209 -12.56 8.17 18.12
C ALA A 209 -12.16 7.04 17.15
N VAL A 210 -11.00 6.39 17.36
CA VAL A 210 -10.59 5.19 16.64
C VAL A 210 -11.51 4.01 16.98
N TYR A 211 -11.91 3.84 18.25
CA TYR A 211 -12.91 2.85 18.64
C TYR A 211 -14.27 3.10 17.95
N LEU A 212 -14.69 4.37 17.88
CA LEU A 212 -15.92 4.79 17.20
C LEU A 212 -15.84 4.70 15.67
N HIS A 213 -14.68 4.88 15.04
CA HIS A 213 -14.51 4.71 13.59
C HIS A 213 -14.47 3.23 13.19
N VAL A 214 -13.87 2.39 14.04
CA VAL A 214 -13.90 0.92 13.91
C VAL A 214 -15.31 0.37 14.12
N GLN A 215 -16.12 0.95 15.04
CA GLN A 215 -17.52 0.57 15.19
C GLN A 215 -18.49 1.25 14.19
N GLY A 216 -18.18 2.46 13.71
CA GLY A 216 -19.01 3.20 12.74
C GLY A 216 -19.00 2.59 11.34
N SER A 217 -17.93 1.86 10.99
CA SER A 217 -17.87 1.08 9.74
C SER A 217 -18.74 -0.19 9.77
N LEU A 218 -19.26 -0.58 10.95
CA LEU A 218 -20.27 -1.63 11.13
C LEU A 218 -21.72 -1.11 11.06
N ILE A 219 -21.95 0.21 10.99
CA ILE A 219 -23.30 0.80 11.07
C ILE A 219 -23.77 1.41 9.74
N ILE A 220 -22.91 1.52 8.72
CA ILE A 220 -23.32 1.93 7.35
C ILE A 220 -23.46 0.69 6.44
N GLN A 221 -24.16 -0.33 6.95
CA GLN A 221 -24.85 -1.31 6.11
C GLN A 221 -26.31 -1.42 6.60
N PHE A 222 -27.12 -0.49 6.12
CA PHE A 222 -28.54 -0.69 5.82
C PHE A 222 -28.87 0.10 4.56
#